data_AF-A0A822YJ65-F1
#
_entry.id   AF-A0A822YJ65-F1
#
_cell.length_a   1.000
_cell.length_b   1.000
_cell.length_c   1.000
_cell.angle_alpha   90.00
_cell.angle_beta   90.00
_cell.angle_gamma   90.00
#
_symmetry.space_group_name_H-M   'P 1'
#
loop_
_entity.id
_entity.type
_entity.pdbx_description
1 polymer ?
#
loop_
_entity_poly.entity_id
_entity_poly.type
_entity_poly.pdbx_seq_one_letter_code
_entity_poly.pdbx_strand_id
1 'polypeptide(L)'
;MAWHRPAFSIMIAMAMVAMASAAEPVTFVFGDSLTEVGNNNYLQSLAKSNYPWYGVDYIGGQPTGRFTNGRTIGDIICNPFCFAWNYFN
;
A
#
# COMPACT_ATOMS: atom_id res chain seq x y z
N MET A 1 51.25 7.75 -15.22
CA MET A 1 49.84 8.13 -15.51
C MET A 1 48.92 6.93 -15.21
N ALA A 2 48.81 6.52 -13.93
CA ALA A 2 48.04 5.33 -13.53
C ALA A 2 46.91 5.66 -12.52
N TRP A 3 46.88 6.88 -11.99
CA TRP A 3 45.94 7.33 -10.96
C TRP A 3 44.50 7.53 -11.43
N HIS A 4 44.25 7.64 -12.75
CA HIS A 4 42.90 7.82 -13.30
C HIS A 4 42.08 6.53 -13.37
N ARG A 5 42.75 5.36 -13.43
CA ARG A 5 42.09 4.05 -13.56
C ARG A 5 41.28 3.67 -12.32
N PRO A 6 41.81 3.76 -11.08
CA PRO A 6 41.04 3.42 -9.89
C PRO A 6 39.93 4.42 -9.61
N ALA A 7 40.15 5.72 -9.86
CA ALA A 7 39.15 6.76 -9.64
C ALA A 7 37.91 6.55 -10.52
N PHE A 8 38.10 6.20 -11.79
CA PHE A 8 36.99 5.89 -12.71
C PHE A 8 36.22 4.65 -12.27
N SER A 9 36.90 3.59 -11.82
CA SER A 9 36.27 2.38 -11.29
C SER A 9 35.48 2.64 -10.01
N ILE A 10 35.99 3.49 -9.11
CA ILE A 10 35.30 3.88 -7.88
C ILE A 10 34.04 4.68 -8.21
N MET A 11 34.10 5.62 -9.15
CA MET A 11 32.94 6.40 -9.59
C MET A 11 31.84 5.51 -10.19
N ILE A 12 32.22 4.52 -11.00
CA ILE A 12 31.26 3.55 -11.55
C ILE A 12 30.63 2.69 -10.44
N ALA A 13 31.43 2.21 -9.49
CA ALA A 13 30.92 1.41 -8.37
C ALA A 13 29.94 2.22 -7.50
N MET A 14 30.24 3.48 -7.20
CA MET A 14 29.34 4.37 -6.46
C MET A 14 28.04 4.66 -7.22
N ALA A 15 28.11 4.83 -8.55
CA ALA A 15 26.92 4.99 -9.38
C ALA A 15 26.04 3.73 -9.38
N MET A 16 26.62 2.52 -9.41
CA MET A 16 25.86 1.28 -9.32
C MET A 16 25.18 1.09 -7.95
N VAL A 17 25.86 1.47 -6.86
CA VAL A 17 25.27 1.42 -5.51
C VAL A 17 24.13 2.43 -5.37
N ALA A 18 24.24 3.62 -5.96
CA ALA A 18 23.17 4.62 -5.95
C ALA A 18 21.94 4.21 -6.79
N MET A 19 22.15 3.41 -7.84
CA MET A 19 21.09 2.87 -8.70
C MET A 19 20.43 1.61 -8.11
N ALA A 20 20.95 1.06 -7.01
CA ALA A 20 20.35 -0.07 -6.33
C ALA A 20 19.13 0.42 -5.53
N SER A 21 17.98 0.57 -6.19
CA SER A 21 16.71 0.70 -5.49
C SER A 21 16.31 -0.67 -4.92
N ALA A 22 16.06 -0.72 -3.62
CA ALA A 22 15.38 -1.86 -3.03
C ALA A 22 13.94 -1.88 -3.57
N ALA A 23 13.47 -3.02 -4.08
CA ALA A 23 12.07 -3.18 -4.40
C ALA A 23 11.27 -3.07 -3.10
N GLU A 24 10.37 -2.09 -3.01
CA GLU A 24 9.38 -2.02 -1.94
C GLU A 24 8.57 -3.33 -1.95
N PRO A 25 8.41 -4.02 -0.81
CA PRO A 25 7.60 -5.23 -0.76
C PRO A 25 6.15 -4.90 -1.12
N VAL A 26 5.62 -5.60 -2.13
CA VAL A 26 4.22 -5.48 -2.55
C VAL A 26 3.45 -6.71 -2.09
N THR A 27 2.31 -6.48 -1.45
CA THR A 27 1.43 -7.50 -0.89
C THR A 27 0.10 -7.51 -1.62
N PHE A 28 -0.29 -8.69 -2.13
CA PHE A 28 -1.60 -8.91 -2.74
C PHE A 28 -2.49 -9.65 -1.74
N VAL A 29 -3.63 -9.06 -1.40
CA VAL A 29 -4.60 -9.63 -0.47
C VAL A 29 -5.84 -10.04 -1.27
N PHE A 30 -6.17 -11.33 -1.22
CA PHE A 30 -7.38 -11.90 -1.80
C PHE A 30 -8.29 -12.39 -0.68
N GLY A 31 -9.59 -12.19 -0.80
CA GLY A 31 -10.54 -12.66 0.19
C GLY A 31 -11.95 -12.11 -0.03
N ASP A 32 -12.73 -12.17 1.04
CA ASP A 32 -14.10 -11.67 1.10
C ASP A 32 -14.18 -10.29 1.80
N SER A 33 -15.38 -9.93 2.27
CA SER A 33 -15.68 -8.77 3.12
C SER A 33 -14.65 -8.45 4.22
N LEU A 34 -14.00 -9.46 4.81
CA LEU A 34 -13.00 -9.27 5.88
C LEU A 34 -11.71 -8.62 5.39
N THR A 35 -11.46 -8.66 4.08
CA THR A 35 -10.27 -8.09 3.42
C THR A 35 -10.61 -6.95 2.47
N GLU A 36 -11.86 -6.51 2.47
CA GLU A 36 -12.37 -5.52 1.53
C GLU A 36 -12.02 -4.09 1.98
N VAL A 37 -11.62 -3.25 1.00
CA VAL A 37 -11.13 -1.87 1.21
C VAL A 37 -11.83 -0.84 0.31
N GLY A 38 -13.01 -1.17 -0.21
CA GLY A 38 -13.85 -0.29 -1.01
C GLY A 38 -13.99 -0.70 -2.48
N ASN A 39 -13.32 -1.77 -2.91
CA ASN A 39 -13.41 -2.27 -4.29
C ASN A 39 -14.84 -2.61 -4.71
N ASN A 40 -15.68 -3.10 -3.79
CA ASN A 40 -17.05 -3.49 -4.10
C ASN A 40 -17.99 -2.29 -4.31
N ASN A 41 -17.58 -1.07 -3.92
CA ASN A 41 -18.39 0.13 -4.12
C ASN A 41 -18.54 0.49 -5.61
N TYR A 42 -17.61 0.03 -6.45
CA TYR A 42 -17.61 0.24 -7.90
C TYR A 42 -18.35 -0.86 -8.68
N LEU A 43 -18.79 -1.92 -8.01
CA LEU A 43 -19.54 -3.01 -8.62
C LEU A 43 -21.04 -2.87 -8.34
N GLN A 44 -21.89 -3.31 -9.28
CA GLN A 44 -23.33 -3.48 -9.02
C GLN A 44 -23.55 -4.71 -8.13
N SER A 45 -23.29 -4.54 -6.84
CA SER A 45 -23.54 -5.55 -5.82
C SER A 45 -24.30 -4.96 -4.63
N LEU A 46 -24.99 -5.82 -3.87
CA LEU A 46 -25.59 -5.47 -2.58
C LEU A 46 -24.55 -5.44 -1.46
N ALA A 47 -23.39 -6.08 -1.66
CA ALA A 47 -22.30 -6.16 -0.69
C ALA A 47 -21.37 -4.95 -0.82
N LYS A 48 -21.89 -3.76 -0.47
CA LYS A 48 -21.11 -2.51 -0.43
C LYS A 48 -20.67 -2.18 0.99
N SER A 49 -19.52 -1.54 1.10
CA SER A 49 -18.94 -1.09 2.37
C SER A 49 -19.02 0.43 2.56
N ASN A 50 -19.78 1.13 1.69
CA ASN A 50 -20.00 2.57 1.74
C ASN A 50 -21.27 3.00 2.50
N TYR A 51 -21.77 2.16 3.41
CA TYR A 51 -22.95 2.50 4.21
C TYR A 51 -22.59 3.36 5.43
N PRO A 52 -23.50 4.25 5.89
CA PRO A 52 -23.20 5.21 6.96
C PRO A 52 -22.93 4.59 8.34
N TRP A 53 -23.25 3.30 8.53
CA TRP A 53 -22.96 2.56 9.77
C TRP A 53 -21.54 1.98 9.82
N TYR A 54 -20.79 2.03 8.72
CA TYR A 54 -19.38 1.62 8.68
C TYR A 54 -18.48 2.84 8.85
N GLY A 55 -17.41 2.70 9.63
CA GLY A 55 -16.44 3.77 9.86
C GLY A 55 -16.92 4.86 10.84
N VAL A 56 -17.98 4.61 11.60
CA VAL A 56 -18.52 5.57 12.59
C VAL A 56 -17.49 5.93 13.67
N ASP A 57 -16.64 4.98 14.04
CA ASP A 57 -15.60 5.17 15.07
C ASP A 57 -14.34 5.88 14.53
N TYR A 58 -14.28 6.19 13.23
CA TYR A 58 -13.21 7.00 12.63
C TYR A 58 -13.49 8.50 12.78
N ILE A 59 -12.41 9.29 12.88
CA ILE A 59 -12.50 10.75 12.92
C ILE A 59 -13.20 11.23 11.65
N GLY A 60 -14.40 11.80 11.81
CA GLY A 60 -15.25 12.27 10.70
C GLY A 60 -16.45 11.38 10.37
N GLY A 61 -16.56 10.19 10.98
CA GLY A 61 -17.73 9.30 10.85
C GLY A 61 -18.05 8.89 9.41
N GLN A 62 -17.03 8.87 8.55
CA GLN A 62 -17.19 8.57 7.13
C GLN A 62 -16.92 7.09 6.86
N PRO A 63 -17.69 6.45 5.96
CA PRO A 63 -17.44 5.08 5.56
C PRO A 63 -16.08 4.94 4.88
N THR A 64 -15.24 4.08 5.44
CA THR A 64 -13.84 3.87 5.00
C THR A 64 -13.70 2.85 3.87
N GLY A 65 -14.82 2.35 3.35
CA GLY A 65 -14.83 1.23 2.41
C GLY A 65 -14.48 -0.11 3.07
N ARG A 66 -14.70 -0.26 4.38
CA ARG A 66 -14.52 -1.53 5.11
C ARG A 66 -15.83 -1.95 5.75
N PHE A 67 -16.08 -3.25 5.86
CA PHE A 67 -17.25 -3.81 6.55
C PHE A 67 -17.15 -3.74 8.09
N THR A 68 -16.33 -2.83 8.62
CA THR A 68 -16.04 -2.69 10.05
C THR A 68 -15.84 -1.22 10.42
N ASN A 69 -15.97 -0.91 11.70
CA ASN A 69 -15.64 0.40 12.27
C ASN A 69 -14.17 0.55 12.63
N GLY A 70 -13.34 -0.47 12.37
CA GLY A 70 -11.90 -0.44 12.66
C GLY A 70 -11.04 -0.89 11.48
N ARG A 71 -9.75 -1.08 11.76
CA ARG A 71 -8.79 -1.65 10.81
C ARG A 71 -9.06 -3.15 10.63
N THR A 72 -9.02 -3.64 9.40
CA THR A 72 -9.10 -5.07 9.12
C THR A 72 -7.76 -5.76 9.44
N ILE A 73 -7.78 -7.09 9.52
CA ILE A 73 -6.54 -7.87 9.66
C ILE A 73 -5.57 -7.57 8.51
N GLY A 74 -6.11 -7.34 7.30
CA GLY A 74 -5.34 -6.87 6.15
C GLY A 74 -4.61 -5.57 6.47
N ASP A 75 -5.28 -4.55 6.99
CA ASP A 75 -4.63 -3.29 7.35
C ASP A 75 -3.55 -3.43 8.43
N ILE A 76 -3.74 -4.37 9.37
CA ILE A 76 -2.80 -4.59 10.48
C ILE A 76 -1.53 -5.29 9.99
N ILE A 77 -1.68 -6.34 9.18
CA ILE A 77 -0.55 -7.11 8.63
C ILE A 77 0.19 -6.29 7.58
N CYS A 78 -0.55 -5.47 6.84
CA CYS A 78 -0.03 -4.76 5.70
C CYS A 78 0.56 -3.39 6.05
N ASN A 79 0.39 -2.86 7.27
CA ASN A 79 1.10 -1.65 7.67
C ASN A 79 2.54 -1.99 8.12
N PRO A 80 3.62 -1.42 7.51
CA PRO A 80 3.69 -0.31 6.54
C PRO A 80 3.87 -0.69 5.05
N PHE A 81 3.87 -1.98 4.72
CA PHE A 81 4.29 -2.49 3.41
C PHE A 81 3.20 -2.58 2.33
N CYS A 82 1.94 -2.32 2.67
CA CYS A 82 0.87 -2.16 1.70
C CYS A 82 0.94 -0.78 1.09
N PHE A 83 1.13 -0.74 -0.23
CA PHE A 83 0.50 0.28 -1.06
C PHE A 83 -1.03 0.10 -0.98
N ALA A 84 -1.61 0.51 0.15
CA ALA A 84 -3.05 0.54 0.29
C ALA A 84 -3.56 1.58 -0.70
N TRP A 85 -4.51 1.16 -1.53
CA TRP A 85 -5.23 1.94 -2.55
C TRP A 85 -5.83 3.28 -2.09
N ASN A 86 -5.61 3.70 -0.84
CA ASN A 86 -5.95 5.02 -0.31
C ASN A 86 -5.19 6.18 -0.99
N TYR A 87 -4.18 5.91 -1.83
CA TYR A 87 -3.52 6.93 -2.66
C TYR A 87 -4.06 7.02 -4.10
N PHE A 88 -5.05 6.19 -4.46
CA PHE A 88 -5.70 6.21 -5.78
C PHE A 88 -7.19 6.59 -5.73
N ASN A 89 -7.65 7.19 -4.63
CA ASN A 89 -8.93 7.91 -4.61
C ASN A 89 -8.78 9.30 -4.01
#